data_AF-A0A397EME7-F1
#
_entry.id   AF-A0A397EME7-F1
#
_cell.length_a   1.000
_cell.length_b   1.000
_cell.length_c   1.000
_cell.angle_alpha   90.00
_cell.angle_beta   90.00
_cell.angle_gamma   90.00
#
_symmetry.space_group_name_H-M   'P 1'
#
loop_
_entity.id
_entity.type
_entity.pdbx_description
1 polymer ?
#
loop_
_entity_poly.entity_id
_entity_poly.type
_entity_poly.pdbx_seq_one_letter_code
_entity_poly.pdbx_strand_id
1 'polypeptide(L)'
;MELNSNSHHLTEDDTLDALYEEPGAYAGSTRKFFGCSDDITLLIAVNDAKPWTASSGSLMKTWTDIASDLKANRRFKVDKDGQGCKTRKLT
;
A
#
# COMPACT_ATOMS: atom_id res chain seq x y z
N MET A 1 29.51 29.54 -2.69
CA MET A 1 28.38 29.00 -3.47
C MET A 1 27.95 27.72 -2.79
N GLU A 2 26.79 27.74 -2.16
CA GLU A 2 26.23 26.60 -1.43
C GLU A 2 25.79 25.53 -2.42
N LEU A 3 26.30 24.31 -2.28
CA LEU A 3 25.85 23.17 -3.06
C LEU A 3 24.57 22.62 -2.41
N ASN A 4 23.46 22.83 -3.10
CA ASN A 4 22.14 22.26 -2.82
C ASN A 4 22.23 20.73 -2.75
N SER A 5 22.19 20.18 -1.53
CA SER A 5 22.06 18.74 -1.27
C SER A 5 20.59 18.32 -1.26
N ASN A 6 19.98 18.23 -2.44
CA ASN A 6 18.72 17.51 -2.62
C ASN A 6 18.99 16.18 -3.32
N SER A 7 19.69 15.27 -2.63
CA SER A 7 19.75 13.87 -3.06
C SER A 7 18.46 13.19 -2.60
N HIS A 8 17.44 13.17 -3.46
CA HIS A 8 16.39 12.17 -3.36
C HIS A 8 17.05 10.81 -3.54
N HIS A 9 17.31 10.10 -2.44
CA HIS A 9 17.77 8.73 -2.46
C HIS A 9 16.63 7.84 -2.95
N LEU A 10 16.49 7.74 -4.28
CA LEU A 10 15.64 6.75 -4.94
C LEU A 10 16.32 5.40 -4.78
N THR A 11 15.66 4.44 -4.15
CA THR A 11 16.18 3.09 -4.00
C THR A 11 16.14 2.39 -5.37
N GLU A 12 17.03 1.43 -5.60
CA GLU A 12 17.08 0.68 -6.88
C GLU A 12 15.74 -0.04 -7.20
N ASP A 13 14.95 -0.33 -6.17
CA ASP A 13 13.60 -0.89 -6.26
C ASP A 13 12.62 0.08 -6.95
N ASP A 14 12.64 1.36 -6.58
CA ASP A 14 11.82 2.41 -7.20
C ASP A 14 12.14 2.59 -8.70
N THR A 15 13.39 2.36 -9.09
CA THR A 15 13.83 2.52 -10.49
C THR A 15 13.40 1.37 -11.40
N LEU A 16 13.30 0.14 -10.89
CA LEU A 16 12.94 -1.02 -11.70
C LEU A 16 11.42 -1.06 -11.94
N ASP A 17 10.64 -0.69 -10.92
CA ASP A 17 9.19 -0.48 -11.04
C ASP A 17 8.84 0.61 -12.06
N ALA A 18 9.63 1.69 -12.12
CA ALA A 18 9.42 2.77 -13.09
C ALA A 18 9.72 2.39 -14.55
N LEU A 19 10.54 1.36 -14.80
CA LEU A 19 10.93 0.95 -16.16
C LEU A 19 9.92 0.03 -16.85
N TYR A 20 9.05 -0.64 -16.08
CA TYR A 20 8.01 -1.54 -16.61
C TYR A 20 6.59 -0.98 -16.48
N GLU A 21 6.39 0.13 -15.76
CA GLU A 21 5.09 0.77 -15.61
C GLU A 21 4.80 1.72 -16.78
N GLU A 22 3.89 1.31 -17.68
CA GLU A 22 3.33 2.20 -18.69
C GLU A 22 2.68 3.45 -18.05
N PRO A 23 2.86 4.66 -18.60
CA PRO A 23 2.19 5.85 -18.11
C PRO A 23 0.67 5.64 -17.99
N GLY A 24 0.16 5.70 -16.77
CA GLY A 24 -1.27 5.47 -16.50
C GLY A 24 -1.68 4.00 -16.34
N ALA A 25 -0.74 3.05 -16.17
CA ALA A 25 -1.03 1.65 -15.86
C ALA A 25 -1.99 1.46 -14.65
N TYR A 26 -1.98 2.45 -13.75
CA TYR A 26 -2.86 2.51 -12.58
C TYR A 26 -3.83 3.70 -12.63
N ALA A 27 -4.05 4.33 -13.78
CA ALA A 27 -5.11 5.32 -13.93
C ALA A 27 -6.45 4.57 -14.02
N GLY A 28 -7.30 4.67 -12.99
CA GLY A 28 -8.57 3.95 -12.96
C GLY A 28 -9.40 4.24 -11.71
N SER A 29 -10.71 4.03 -11.85
CA SER A 29 -11.67 4.17 -10.76
C SER A 29 -11.40 3.14 -9.64
N THR A 30 -11.70 3.52 -8.40
CA THR A 30 -11.64 2.59 -7.27
C THR A 30 -12.68 1.47 -7.45
N ARG A 31 -12.25 0.24 -7.21
CA ARG A 31 -13.08 -0.96 -7.26
C ARG A 31 -13.68 -1.25 -5.90
N LYS A 32 -14.84 -1.91 -5.90
CA LYS A 32 -15.53 -2.36 -4.67
C LYS A 32 -14.93 -3.63 -4.07
N PHE A 33 -14.27 -4.44 -4.89
CA PHE A 33 -13.76 -5.76 -4.53
C PHE A 33 -12.26 -5.88 -4.78
N PHE A 34 -11.60 -6.67 -3.94
CA PHE A 34 -10.20 -7.06 -4.11
C PHE A 34 -10.01 -7.91 -5.37
N GLY A 35 -9.02 -7.56 -6.17
CA GLY A 35 -8.46 -8.42 -7.21
C GLY A 35 -7.09 -8.96 -6.78
N CYS A 36 -6.51 -9.86 -7.59
CA CYS A 36 -5.25 -10.51 -7.25
C CYS A 36 -4.10 -9.51 -6.99
N SER A 37 -4.00 -8.43 -7.77
CA SER A 37 -2.97 -7.40 -7.55
C SER A 37 -3.17 -6.64 -6.24
N ASP A 38 -4.42 -6.41 -5.82
CA ASP A 38 -4.70 -5.79 -4.52
C ASP A 38 -4.35 -6.74 -3.38
N ASP A 39 -4.58 -8.05 -3.56
CA ASP A 39 -4.21 -9.08 -2.58
C ASP A 39 -2.72 -9.14 -2.38
N ILE A 40 -1.92 -9.10 -3.45
CA ILE A 40 -0.46 -9.05 -3.36
C ILE A 40 -0.03 -7.79 -2.57
N THR A 41 -0.57 -6.63 -2.92
CA THR A 41 -0.23 -5.36 -2.26
C THR A 41 -0.64 -5.37 -0.78
N LEU A 42 -1.82 -5.90 -0.47
CA LEU A 42 -2.31 -6.08 0.90
C LEU A 42 -1.41 -7.04 1.69
N LEU A 43 -1.02 -8.17 1.10
CA LEU A 43 -0.16 -9.16 1.75
C LEU A 43 1.23 -8.61 2.04
N ILE A 44 1.81 -7.82 1.13
CA ILE A 44 3.08 -7.11 1.36
C ILE A 44 2.94 -6.17 2.57
N ALA A 45 1.94 -5.28 2.56
CA ALA A 45 1.72 -4.34 3.66
C ALA A 45 1.49 -5.05 5.02
N VAL A 46 0.73 -6.15 5.01
CA VAL A 46 0.48 -6.98 6.21
C VAL A 46 1.75 -7.68 6.68
N ASN A 47 2.57 -8.18 5.76
CA ASN A 47 3.84 -8.82 6.09
C ASN A 47 4.85 -7.84 6.70
N ASP A 48 4.87 -6.59 6.22
CA ASP A 48 5.76 -5.55 6.72
C ASP A 48 5.30 -5.03 8.09
N ALA A 49 4.00 -4.75 8.22
CA ALA A 49 3.41 -4.21 9.45
C ALA A 49 3.24 -5.24 10.58
N LYS A 50 3.21 -6.55 10.24
CA LYS A 50 3.05 -7.68 11.17
C LYS A 50 1.98 -7.43 12.23
N PRO A 51 0.71 -7.21 11.85
CA PRO A 51 -0.35 -6.86 12.81
C PRO A 51 -0.55 -7.87 13.94
N TRP A 52 -0.14 -9.14 13.76
CA TRP A 52 -0.17 -10.17 14.80
C TRP A 52 0.83 -9.95 15.95
N THR A 53 1.83 -9.09 15.78
CA THR A 53 2.76 -8.71 16.86
C THR A 53 2.30 -7.46 17.61
N ALA A 54 1.20 -6.84 17.21
CA ALA A 54 0.67 -5.65 17.88
C ALA A 54 0.20 -5.99 19.30
N SER A 55 0.44 -5.06 20.23
CA SER A 55 -0.05 -5.17 21.61
C SER A 55 -1.57 -5.31 21.66
N SER A 56 -2.07 -5.99 22.70
CA SER A 56 -3.52 -6.09 22.94
C SER A 56 -4.16 -4.70 22.95
N GLY A 57 -5.28 -4.57 22.24
CA GLY A 57 -5.97 -3.28 22.04
C GLY A 57 -5.43 -2.41 20.88
N SER A 58 -4.24 -2.70 20.34
CA SER A 58 -3.65 -1.93 19.22
C SER A 58 -3.86 -2.58 17.85
N LEU A 59 -4.30 -3.84 17.80
CA LEU A 59 -4.49 -4.60 16.55
C LEU A 59 -5.29 -3.83 15.50
N MET A 60 -6.45 -3.28 15.87
CA MET A 60 -7.30 -2.55 14.92
C MET A 60 -6.71 -1.21 14.51
N LYS A 61 -5.88 -0.58 15.36
CA LYS A 61 -5.12 0.59 14.97
C LYS A 61 -4.13 0.25 13.87
N THR A 62 -3.36 -0.84 14.02
CA THR A 62 -2.42 -1.29 12.98
C THR A 62 -3.12 -1.57 11.65
N TRP A 63 -4.32 -2.16 11.66
CA TRP A 63 -5.11 -2.35 10.45
C TRP A 63 -5.59 -1.03 9.81
N THR A 64 -5.94 -0.03 10.62
CA THR A 64 -6.28 1.32 10.13
C THR A 64 -5.06 2.00 9.50
N ASP A 65 -3.88 1.85 10.11
CA ASP A 65 -2.63 2.38 9.57
C ASP A 65 -2.31 1.71 8.21
N ILE A 66 -2.37 0.36 8.13
CA ILE A 66 -2.22 -0.40 6.87
C ILE A 66 -3.20 0.10 5.78
N ALA A 67 -4.48 0.29 6.11
CA ALA A 67 -5.46 0.77 5.14
C ALA A 67 -5.15 2.19 4.64
N SER A 68 -4.60 3.04 5.51
CA SER A 68 -4.21 4.40 5.16
C SER A 68 -3.01 4.40 4.20
N ASP A 69 -2.02 3.55 4.47
CA ASP A 69 -0.85 3.37 3.61
C ASP A 69 -1.23 2.79 2.25
N LEU A 70 -2.10 1.78 2.23
CA LEU A 70 -2.64 1.21 1.00
C LEU A 70 -3.43 2.24 0.18
N LYS A 71 -4.17 3.15 0.82
CA LYS A 71 -4.89 4.22 0.12
C LYS A 71 -3.96 5.24 -0.54
N ALA A 72 -2.77 5.44 0.02
CA ALA A 72 -1.71 6.24 -0.59
C ALA A 72 -0.95 5.49 -1.70
N ASN A 73 -1.03 4.15 -1.73
CA ASN A 73 -0.38 3.33 -2.75
C ASN A 73 -1.17 3.35 -4.07
N ARG A 74 -0.59 3.96 -5.11
CA ARG A 74 -1.22 4.05 -6.44
C ARG A 74 -1.57 2.69 -7.06
N ARG A 75 -0.90 1.60 -6.67
CA ARG A 75 -1.15 0.24 -7.19
C ARG A 75 -2.36 -0.42 -6.54
N PHE A 76 -2.76 0.03 -5.35
CA PHE A 76 -3.92 -0.48 -4.65
C PHE A 76 -5.19 0.23 -5.13
N LYS A 77 -6.14 -0.53 -5.69
CA LYS A 77 -7.31 0.02 -6.39
C LYS A 77 -8.62 -0.23 -5.67
N VAL A 78 -8.61 -0.48 -4.38
CA VAL A 78 -9.81 -0.69 -3.57
C VAL A 78 -9.87 0.37 -2.47
N ASP A 79 -11.06 0.92 -2.21
CA ASP A 79 -11.27 1.81 -1.07
C ASP A 79 -11.89 0.99 0.08
N LYS A 80 -11.04 0.51 1.00
CA LYS A 80 -11.45 -0.26 2.18
C LYS A 80 -10.81 0.35 3.43
N ASP A 81 -11.57 0.31 4.52
CA ASP A 81 -11.07 0.67 5.85
C ASP A 81 -10.24 -0.48 6.46
N GLY A 82 -9.70 -0.27 7.65
CA GLY A 82 -8.89 -1.28 8.35
C GLY A 82 -9.63 -2.60 8.56
N GLN A 83 -10.94 -2.55 8.84
CA GLN A 83 -11.75 -3.75 8.99
C GLN A 83 -11.96 -4.48 7.66
N GLY A 84 -12.17 -3.74 6.57
CA GLY A 84 -12.27 -4.25 5.21
C GLY A 84 -10.97 -4.93 4.74
N CYS A 85 -9.81 -4.37 5.09
CA CYS A 85 -8.50 -4.98 4.83
C CYS A 85 -8.28 -6.24 5.67
N LYS A 86 -8.54 -6.18 6.98
CA LYS A 86 -8.40 -7.32 7.90
C LYS A 86 -9.22 -8.53 7.46
N THR A 87 -10.46 -8.29 7.03
CA THR A 87 -11.39 -9.36 6.64
C THR A 87 -11.35 -9.67 5.15
N ARG A 88 -10.57 -8.91 4.36
CA ARG A 88 -10.59 -8.93 2.90
C ARG A 88 -12.04 -8.95 2.38
N LYS A 89 -12.86 -8.01 2.87
CA LYS A 89 -14.32 -8.10 2.75
C LYS A 89 -14.79 -8.04 1.30
N LEU A 90 -15.47 -9.11 0.86
CA LEU A 90 -16.03 -9.28 -0.49
C LEU A 90 -17.37 -8.56 -0.71
N THR A 91 -17.81 -7.66 0.18
CA THR A 91 -19.12 -6.98 0.10
C THR A 91 -19.01 -5.60 -0.53
#